data_AF-A0AAD4VU26-F1
#
_entry.id   AF-A0AAD4VU26-F1
#
_cell.length_a   1.000
_cell.length_b   1.000
_cell.length_c   1.000
_cell.angle_alpha   90.00
_cell.angle_beta   90.00
_cell.angle_gamma   90.00
#
_symmetry.space_group_name_H-M   'P 1'
#
loop_
_entity.id
_entity.type
_entity.pdbx_description
1 polymer ?
#
loop_
_entity_poly.entity_id
_entity_poly.type
_entity_poly.pdbx_seq_one_letter_code
_entity_poly.pdbx_strand_id
1 'polypeptide(L)'
;MDYLRELPDFIQRLLLRGNNSQDMVIGSGLCCYSFKLNNRISQELYEGSLYISSDLRGELIDVVFVKVARREDAIKIFRNTAAANDGVVLKPWRYWFSGEKEFCNLPKDAELRKGIWTLCYDHFEHNLKDWTNLVKGNVGYYDKLKLPIKIGNGCRLKEFWRDSIRKLIKGIGRIHSKGLYHGGLGLESNYVFIDKCLKVINIEGDLYEYEFEDGREWQKKADITDLLGMLDNWFESILAGGKRSWLECQHFFDFVNRAKRKKLDYDKFVKKVVGHPFLLEADKRMRLLDHYETMRSGRNGQQVKFALARPAFDNFKSWNSTSTLNNMDKFMLGVYNHRNSSPSRKQKKSVVIKNIKSRIKPRVNYTVDVEDLLRYLRNLYHHYHQHGLAAGSMEDVDRGVTTHFRGFLELLYMHLELY
;
A
#
# COMPACT_ATOMS: atom_id res chain seq x y z
N MET A 1 32.89 2.69 40.90
CA MET A 1 31.97 3.83 41.08
C MET A 1 32.44 5.08 40.32
N ASP A 2 33.70 5.17 39.87
CA ASP A 2 34.24 6.41 39.26
C ASP A 2 33.95 6.59 37.76
N TYR A 3 33.61 5.54 37.01
CA TYR A 3 33.31 5.62 35.56
C TYR A 3 32.04 6.40 35.22
N LEU A 4 31.09 6.53 36.16
CA LEU A 4 29.84 7.24 35.91
C LEU A 4 30.04 8.76 35.77
N ARG A 5 31.09 9.33 36.37
CA ARG A 5 31.34 10.79 36.35
C ARG A 5 31.78 11.34 34.99
N GLU A 6 32.35 10.50 34.12
CA GLU A 6 32.82 10.89 32.79
C GLU A 6 31.75 10.75 31.70
N LEU A 7 30.62 10.13 32.02
CA LEU A 7 29.50 9.99 31.09
C LEU A 7 28.71 11.30 31.00
N PRO A 8 28.22 11.69 29.81
CA PRO A 8 27.28 12.79 29.67
C PRO A 8 26.13 12.69 30.67
N ASP A 9 25.70 13.83 31.18
CA ASP A 9 24.69 13.97 32.22
C ASP A 9 23.37 13.22 31.89
N PHE A 10 23.05 13.06 30.61
CA PHE A 10 21.89 12.28 30.17
C PHE A 10 22.10 10.77 30.27
N ILE A 11 23.28 10.24 29.94
CA ILE A 11 23.63 8.82 30.15
C ILE A 11 23.65 8.53 31.64
N GLN A 12 24.21 9.45 32.43
CA GLN A 12 24.11 9.39 33.89
C GLN A 12 22.64 9.36 34.33
N ARG A 13 21.74 10.21 33.81
CA ARG A 13 20.30 10.13 34.14
C ARG A 13 19.66 8.83 33.65
N LEU A 14 20.07 8.30 32.50
CA LEU A 14 19.60 7.04 31.93
C LEU A 14 20.07 5.84 32.77
N LEU A 15 21.18 5.96 33.50
CA LEU A 15 21.73 4.93 34.38
C LEU A 15 21.35 5.12 35.87
N LEU A 16 21.19 6.36 36.34
CA LEU A 16 21.00 6.73 37.76
C LEU A 16 19.52 6.88 38.16
N ARG A 17 18.57 7.13 37.23
CA ARG A 17 17.14 7.30 37.58
C ARG A 17 16.38 5.99 37.82
N GLY A 18 17.04 4.94 38.31
CA GLY A 18 16.39 3.63 38.47
C GLY A 18 15.83 3.10 37.15
N ASN A 19 16.54 3.41 36.07
CA ASN A 19 16.17 3.01 34.74
C ASN A 19 16.54 1.54 34.57
N ASN A 20 15.62 0.83 33.97
CA ASN A 20 15.58 -0.60 33.79
C ASN A 20 16.61 -1.15 32.77
N SER A 21 17.64 -0.39 32.45
CA SER A 21 18.62 -0.67 31.41
C SER A 21 19.89 -1.24 32.01
N GLN A 22 20.27 -2.47 31.66
CA GLN A 22 21.63 -2.94 31.95
C GLN A 22 22.58 -2.53 30.83
N ASP A 23 23.74 -2.02 31.23
CA ASP A 23 24.92 -1.89 30.39
C ASP A 23 25.28 -3.27 29.81
N MET A 24 25.14 -3.44 28.50
CA MET A 24 25.80 -4.54 27.81
C MET A 24 26.96 -3.97 27.00
N VAL A 25 28.18 -4.21 27.46
CA VAL A 25 29.40 -3.97 26.69
C VAL A 25 29.42 -4.95 25.53
N ILE A 26 29.39 -4.46 24.30
CA ILE A 26 29.38 -5.27 23.08
C ILE A 26 30.57 -4.85 22.24
N GLY A 27 31.64 -5.66 22.26
CA GLY A 27 32.90 -5.28 21.61
C GLY A 27 33.50 -4.03 22.26
N SER A 28 33.87 -3.03 21.45
CA SER A 28 34.43 -1.75 21.92
C SER A 28 33.38 -0.65 22.20
N GLY A 29 32.07 -0.95 22.12
CA GLY A 29 31.00 0.04 22.24
C GLY A 29 30.02 -0.21 23.40
N LEU A 30 29.46 0.88 23.94
CA LEU A 30 28.41 0.86 24.97
C LEU A 30 27.03 0.93 24.30
N CYS A 31 26.10 0.04 24.66
CA CYS A 31 24.71 0.07 24.20
C CYS A 31 23.77 0.15 25.40
N CYS A 32 22.92 1.18 25.44
CA CYS A 32 21.93 1.38 26.51
C CYS A 32 20.53 1.51 25.89
N TYR A 33 19.48 1.01 26.54
CA TYR A 33 18.10 1.12 26.06
C TYR A 33 17.12 1.34 27.21
N SER A 34 16.01 2.03 26.99
CA SER A 34 14.97 2.22 28.01
C SER A 34 13.58 2.01 27.43
N PHE A 35 12.69 1.37 28.19
CA PHE A 35 11.29 1.21 27.83
C PHE A 35 10.45 2.42 28.25
N LYS A 36 9.47 2.77 27.42
CA LYS A 36 8.36 3.66 27.74
C LYS A 36 7.09 2.81 27.75
N LEU A 37 6.49 2.64 28.93
CA LEU A 37 5.21 1.96 29.06
C LEU A 37 4.11 2.85 28.47
N ASN A 38 3.51 2.39 27.38
CA ASN A 38 2.36 3.04 26.76
C ASN A 38 1.14 2.11 26.86
N ASN A 39 0.24 2.38 27.81
CA ASN A 39 -0.96 1.57 28.07
C ASN A 39 -1.99 1.60 26.92
N ARG A 40 -1.72 2.33 25.82
CA ARG A 40 -2.60 2.44 24.65
C ARG A 40 -2.21 1.51 23.50
N ILE A 41 -1.05 0.86 23.58
CA ILE A 41 -0.51 0.02 22.51
C ILE A 41 -0.73 -1.46 22.87
N SER A 42 -0.86 -2.32 21.84
CA SER A 42 -0.92 -3.78 21.99
C SER A 42 0.14 -4.30 22.98
N GLN A 43 -0.20 -5.33 23.77
CA GLN A 43 0.76 -6.04 24.65
C GLN A 43 1.95 -6.69 23.88
N GLU A 44 1.94 -6.61 22.55
CA GLU A 44 2.96 -7.12 21.65
C GLU A 44 4.04 -6.08 21.29
N LEU A 45 3.82 -4.78 21.61
CA LEU A 45 4.72 -3.67 21.24
C LEU A 45 5.02 -2.75 22.43
N TYR A 46 6.27 -2.31 22.54
CA TYR A 46 6.72 -1.37 23.57
C TYR A 46 7.55 -0.25 22.95
N GLU A 47 7.23 1.00 23.25
CA GLU A 47 8.05 2.13 22.84
C GLU A 47 9.31 2.22 23.72
N GLY A 48 10.34 2.90 23.22
CA GLY A 48 11.49 3.22 24.04
C GLY A 48 12.53 4.04 23.31
N SER A 49 13.72 4.07 23.87
CA SER A 49 14.86 4.80 23.33
C SER A 49 16.10 3.92 23.39
N LEU A 50 16.93 4.00 22.35
CA LEU A 50 18.15 3.25 22.17
C LEU A 50 19.33 4.21 22.03
N TYR A 51 20.43 3.90 22.69
CA TYR A 51 21.69 4.58 22.58
C TYR A 51 22.78 3.57 22.20
N ILE A 52 23.47 3.83 21.08
CA ILE A 52 24.58 3.00 20.60
C ILE A 52 25.81 3.91 20.52
N SER A 53 26.82 3.67 21.36
CA SER A 53 28.05 4.45 21.39
C SER A 53 29.24 3.68 20.83
N SER A 54 29.94 4.35 19.92
CA SER A 54 31.41 4.36 19.86
C SER A 54 32.01 5.73 20.27
N ASP A 55 31.17 6.76 20.47
CA ASP A 55 31.48 8.13 20.90
C ASP A 55 30.41 8.58 21.92
N LEU A 56 30.84 9.26 22.99
CA LEU A 56 30.02 9.75 24.10
C LEU A 56 29.07 10.91 23.71
N ARG A 57 29.11 11.38 22.46
CA ARG A 57 28.21 12.42 21.92
C ARG A 57 27.04 11.88 21.07
N GLY A 58 26.81 10.56 21.08
CA GLY A 58 25.76 9.94 20.26
C GLY A 58 24.36 10.50 20.53
N GLU A 59 23.51 10.55 19.50
CA GLU A 59 22.10 10.91 19.65
C GLU A 59 21.28 9.70 20.12
N LEU A 60 20.25 9.96 20.93
CA LEU A 60 19.24 8.98 21.30
C LEU A 60 18.35 8.66 20.10
N ILE A 61 18.15 7.38 19.86
CA ILE A 61 17.32 6.86 18.77
C ILE A 61 15.99 6.41 19.37
N ASP A 62 14.89 6.99 18.92
CA ASP A 62 13.57 6.45 19.28
C ASP A 62 13.35 5.11 18.55
N VAL A 63 12.86 4.13 19.31
CA VAL A 63 12.74 2.74 18.84
C VAL A 63 11.44 2.10 19.33
N VAL A 64 11.04 1.02 18.67
CA VAL A 64 9.95 0.14 19.09
C VAL A 64 10.46 -1.28 19.28
N PHE A 65 10.03 -1.90 20.36
CA PHE A 65 10.36 -3.24 20.79
C PHE A 65 9.16 -4.16 20.48
N VAL A 66 9.37 -5.15 19.64
CA VAL A 66 8.35 -6.13 19.23
C VAL A 66 8.59 -7.42 19.99
N LYS A 67 7.58 -7.92 20.69
CA LYS A 67 7.65 -9.17 21.45
C LYS A 67 7.82 -10.38 20.53
N VAL A 68 8.65 -11.33 20.95
CA VAL A 68 8.90 -12.62 20.31
C VAL A 68 8.80 -13.73 21.35
N ALA A 69 8.24 -14.88 20.97
CA ALA A 69 7.97 -15.97 21.90
C ALA A 69 9.24 -16.69 22.38
N ARG A 70 10.20 -16.94 21.49
CA ARG A 70 11.40 -17.75 21.77
C ARG A 70 12.68 -17.04 21.36
N ARG A 71 13.78 -17.40 22.02
CA ARG A 71 15.12 -16.86 21.73
C ARG A 71 15.55 -17.17 20.31
N GLU A 72 15.34 -18.41 19.88
CA GLU A 72 15.77 -18.93 18.59
C GLU A 72 15.08 -18.17 17.45
N ASP A 73 13.78 -17.90 17.62
CA ASP A 73 12.99 -17.10 16.70
C ASP A 73 13.51 -15.65 16.65
N ALA A 74 13.79 -15.04 17.80
CA ALA A 74 14.31 -13.66 17.85
C ALA A 74 15.67 -13.54 17.14
N ILE A 75 16.57 -14.51 17.34
CA ILE A 75 17.86 -14.57 16.64
C ILE A 75 17.66 -14.71 15.13
N LYS A 76 16.82 -15.68 14.71
CA LYS A 76 16.55 -15.99 13.31
C LYS A 76 15.95 -14.78 12.60
N ILE A 77 14.88 -14.23 13.17
CA ILE A 77 14.17 -13.07 12.64
C ILE A 77 15.08 -11.86 12.54
N PHE A 78 15.88 -11.57 13.57
CA PHE A 78 16.83 -10.45 13.54
C PHE A 78 17.80 -10.57 12.36
N ARG A 79 18.44 -11.75 12.21
CA ARG A 79 19.42 -12.00 11.14
C ARG A 79 18.79 -11.85 9.76
N ASN A 80 17.64 -12.49 9.54
CA ASN A 80 16.94 -12.48 8.26
C ASN A 80 16.46 -11.06 7.92
N THR A 81 15.88 -10.36 8.88
CA THR A 81 15.40 -8.98 8.69
C THR A 81 16.57 -8.03 8.42
N ALA A 82 17.69 -8.16 9.13
CA ALA A 82 18.88 -7.35 8.90
C ALA A 82 19.49 -7.59 7.50
N ALA A 83 19.53 -8.84 7.04
CA ALA A 83 20.00 -9.19 5.70
C ALA A 83 19.05 -8.66 4.60
N ALA A 84 17.74 -8.69 4.86
CA ALA A 84 16.73 -8.20 3.93
C ALA A 84 16.69 -6.67 3.79
N ASN A 85 17.36 -5.91 4.67
CA ASN A 85 17.31 -4.44 4.73
C ASN A 85 17.37 -3.78 3.34
N ASP A 86 16.20 -3.33 2.91
CA ASP A 86 15.84 -2.78 1.61
C ASP A 86 14.57 -1.99 1.93
N GLY A 87 14.41 -0.75 1.47
CA GLY A 87 13.50 0.27 2.05
C GLY A 87 12.02 -0.09 2.29
N VAL A 88 11.57 -1.30 1.95
CA VAL A 88 10.31 -1.94 2.36
C VAL A 88 10.36 -2.65 3.71
N VAL A 89 11.53 -3.10 4.17
CA VAL A 89 11.76 -3.78 5.44
C VAL A 89 12.15 -2.73 6.46
N LEU A 90 11.54 -2.77 7.64
CA LEU A 90 11.93 -1.90 8.72
C LEU A 90 13.26 -2.39 9.31
N LYS A 91 14.19 -1.45 9.54
CA LYS A 91 15.52 -1.78 10.03
C LYS A 91 15.43 -2.32 11.46
N PRO A 92 15.94 -3.54 11.72
CA PRO A 92 16.13 -4.01 13.06
C PRO A 92 17.48 -3.49 13.62
N TRP A 93 17.49 -3.08 14.88
CA TRP A 93 18.71 -2.69 15.59
C TRP A 93 19.33 -3.85 16.34
N ARG A 94 18.50 -4.63 17.05
CA ARG A 94 18.95 -5.71 17.92
C ARG A 94 17.81 -6.62 18.35
N TYR A 95 18.14 -7.72 19.02
CA TYR A 95 17.23 -8.49 19.85
C TYR A 95 17.83 -8.64 21.26
N TRP A 96 16.98 -8.77 22.27
CA TRP A 96 17.39 -9.01 23.66
C TRP A 96 16.29 -9.75 24.42
N PHE A 97 16.67 -10.25 25.59
CA PHE A 97 15.73 -10.72 26.58
C PHE A 97 15.50 -9.59 27.57
N SER A 98 14.25 -9.15 27.72
CA SER A 98 13.85 -8.10 28.64
C SER A 98 13.11 -8.72 29.82
N GLY A 99 13.54 -8.50 31.06
CA GLY A 99 13.02 -9.26 32.21
C GLY A 99 12.96 -8.54 33.55
N GLU A 100 12.80 -9.30 34.64
CA GLU A 100 12.37 -8.83 35.98
C GLU A 100 13.14 -7.63 36.55
N LYS A 101 14.46 -7.55 36.31
CA LYS A 101 15.31 -6.42 36.74
C LYS A 101 14.98 -5.11 36.03
N GLU A 102 14.37 -5.21 34.86
CA GLU A 102 14.03 -4.13 33.95
C GLU A 102 12.58 -3.68 34.07
N PHE A 103 11.82 -4.22 35.02
CA PHE A 103 10.43 -3.83 35.23
C PHE A 103 10.08 -3.91 36.72
N CYS A 104 11.03 -3.52 37.58
CA CYS A 104 10.91 -3.61 39.03
C CYS A 104 9.70 -2.85 39.60
N ASN A 105 9.17 -1.88 38.85
CA ASN A 105 7.99 -1.07 39.19
C ASN A 105 6.65 -1.67 38.72
N LEU A 106 6.65 -2.71 37.86
CA LEU A 106 5.41 -3.39 37.44
C LEU A 106 4.94 -4.41 38.51
N PRO A 107 3.69 -4.87 38.53
CA PRO A 107 3.27 -5.98 39.39
C PRO A 107 4.07 -7.28 39.16
N LYS A 108 4.27 -8.11 40.19
CA LYS A 108 5.03 -9.38 40.12
C LYS A 108 4.53 -10.35 39.04
N ASP A 109 3.22 -10.33 38.81
CA ASP A 109 2.49 -11.18 37.88
C ASP A 109 2.46 -10.62 36.45
N ALA A 110 2.90 -9.37 36.23
CA ALA A 110 2.99 -8.77 34.91
C ALA A 110 3.93 -9.58 34.01
N GLU A 111 3.51 -9.87 32.79
CA GLU A 111 4.25 -10.72 31.84
C GLU A 111 5.68 -10.21 31.58
N LEU A 112 5.86 -8.89 31.52
CA LEU A 112 7.16 -8.24 31.38
C LEU A 112 8.14 -8.58 32.51
N ARG A 113 7.66 -8.84 33.73
CA ARG A 113 8.52 -9.31 34.83
C ARG A 113 8.95 -10.76 34.68
N LYS A 114 8.12 -11.61 34.05
CA LYS A 114 8.47 -13.02 33.75
C LYS A 114 9.55 -13.13 32.67
N GLY A 115 9.76 -12.05 31.93
CA GLY A 115 10.78 -11.92 30.90
C GLY A 115 10.26 -12.31 29.52
N ILE A 116 10.60 -11.48 28.53
CA ILE A 116 10.16 -11.62 27.15
C ILE A 116 11.35 -11.41 26.21
N TRP A 117 11.39 -12.15 25.11
CA TRP A 117 12.29 -11.81 24.01
C TRP A 117 11.69 -10.67 23.21
N THR A 118 12.49 -9.70 22.81
CA THR A 118 12.04 -8.61 21.95
C THR A 118 13.04 -8.30 20.85
N LEU A 119 12.50 -7.83 19.72
CA LEU A 119 13.23 -7.27 18.59
C LEU A 119 13.09 -5.74 18.61
N CYS A 120 14.20 -5.05 18.55
CA CYS A 120 14.29 -3.61 18.46
C CYS A 120 14.27 -3.16 17.01
N TYR A 121 13.39 -2.25 16.68
CA TYR A 121 13.27 -1.64 15.36
C TYR A 121 13.33 -0.11 15.45
N ASP A 122 13.63 0.53 14.33
CA ASP A 122 13.34 1.96 14.14
C ASP A 122 11.91 2.28 14.61
N HIS A 123 11.72 3.46 15.21
CA HIS A 123 10.40 3.90 15.64
C HIS A 123 9.38 3.93 14.50
N PHE A 124 8.15 3.47 14.77
CA PHE A 124 7.02 3.52 13.86
C PHE A 124 5.74 3.95 14.59
N GLU A 125 4.79 4.56 13.87
CA GLU A 125 3.58 5.15 14.48
C GLU A 125 2.67 4.06 15.07
N HIS A 126 2.28 3.09 14.25
CA HIS A 126 1.40 1.98 14.59
C HIS A 126 1.72 0.78 13.69
N ASN A 127 1.40 -0.43 14.14
CA ASN A 127 1.22 -1.55 13.22
C ASN A 127 -0.18 -1.45 12.55
N LEU A 128 -0.40 -2.20 11.46
CA LEU A 128 -1.66 -2.15 10.71
C LEU A 128 -2.86 -2.63 11.53
N LYS A 129 -2.67 -3.62 12.40
CA LYS A 129 -3.71 -4.18 13.29
C LYS A 129 -4.23 -3.11 14.26
N ASP A 130 -3.32 -2.45 14.97
CA ASP A 130 -3.62 -1.42 15.96
C ASP A 130 -4.20 -0.18 15.29
N TRP A 131 -3.65 0.26 14.15
CA TRP A 131 -4.21 1.34 13.36
C TRP A 131 -5.65 1.02 12.91
N THR A 132 -5.90 -0.20 12.44
CA THR A 132 -7.23 -0.65 12.01
C THR A 132 -8.23 -0.61 13.17
N ASN A 133 -7.81 -1.04 14.36
CA ASN A 133 -8.63 -0.97 15.57
C ASN A 133 -8.96 0.47 15.95
N LEU A 134 -7.99 1.39 15.87
CA LEU A 134 -8.21 2.82 16.13
C LEU A 134 -9.22 3.44 15.17
N VAL A 135 -9.10 3.15 13.87
CA VAL A 135 -10.00 3.69 12.84
C VAL A 135 -11.43 3.18 13.01
N LYS A 136 -11.61 1.92 13.40
CA LYS A 136 -12.95 1.33 13.62
C LYS A 136 -13.58 1.78 14.95
N GLY A 137 -12.77 1.90 15.99
CA GLY A 137 -13.25 2.14 17.36
C GLY A 137 -13.45 3.61 17.73
N ASN A 138 -12.88 4.56 16.98
CA ASN A 138 -12.85 5.96 17.39
C ASN A 138 -13.56 6.92 16.40
N VAL A 139 -14.66 7.51 16.86
CA VAL A 139 -15.37 8.60 16.18
C VAL A 139 -14.52 9.88 16.31
N GLY A 140 -13.56 10.07 15.41
CA GLY A 140 -12.70 11.26 15.38
C GLY A 140 -11.24 11.03 15.01
N TYR A 141 -10.80 9.77 14.85
CA TYR A 141 -9.45 9.50 14.34
C TYR A 141 -9.33 9.98 12.89
N TYR A 142 -8.47 10.98 12.66
CA TYR A 142 -8.34 11.64 11.37
C TYR A 142 -6.89 11.68 10.91
N ASP A 143 -6.49 10.65 10.18
CA ASP A 143 -5.24 10.64 9.44
C ASP A 143 -5.48 11.17 8.01
N LYS A 144 -5.15 12.44 7.77
CA LYS A 144 -5.31 13.09 6.46
C LYS A 144 -4.53 12.44 5.33
N LEU A 145 -3.51 11.61 5.61
CA LEU A 145 -2.73 10.92 4.59
C LEU A 145 -3.33 9.56 4.28
N LYS A 146 -3.80 8.83 5.30
CA LYS A 146 -4.30 7.45 5.16
C LYS A 146 -5.83 7.38 4.97
N LEU A 147 -6.59 8.38 5.40
CA LEU A 147 -8.06 8.45 5.30
C LEU A 147 -8.55 9.64 4.46
N PRO A 148 -9.70 9.53 3.77
CA PRO A 148 -10.43 8.28 3.52
C PRO A 148 -9.60 7.30 2.68
N ILE A 149 -9.86 5.99 2.82
CA ILE A 149 -9.16 4.93 2.04
C ILE A 149 -9.34 5.16 0.52
N LYS A 150 -10.52 5.66 0.14
CA LYS A 150 -10.90 5.99 -1.24
C LYS A 150 -10.86 7.52 -1.42
N ILE A 151 -10.45 8.01 -2.59
CA ILE A 151 -10.55 9.44 -2.94
C ILE A 151 -12.03 9.86 -2.92
N GLY A 152 -12.33 11.13 -2.58
CA GLY A 152 -13.66 11.67 -2.22
C GLY A 152 -14.87 11.41 -3.14
N ASN A 153 -14.70 10.77 -4.30
CA ASN A 153 -15.78 10.29 -5.16
C ASN A 153 -15.99 8.77 -5.08
N GLY A 154 -15.31 8.07 -4.16
CA GLY A 154 -15.53 6.65 -3.84
C GLY A 154 -14.98 5.62 -4.82
N CYS A 155 -14.27 6.04 -5.89
CA CYS A 155 -13.94 5.13 -7.00
C CYS A 155 -12.45 4.80 -7.15
N ARG A 156 -11.54 5.44 -6.39
CA ARG A 156 -10.09 5.20 -6.50
C ARG A 156 -9.41 5.06 -5.15
N LEU A 157 -8.41 4.18 -5.12
CA LEU A 157 -7.53 4.02 -3.96
C LEU A 157 -6.70 5.29 -3.78
N LYS A 158 -6.65 5.79 -2.54
CA LYS A 158 -5.82 6.94 -2.21
C LYS A 158 -4.34 6.64 -2.48
N GLU A 159 -3.60 7.66 -2.89
CA GLU A 159 -2.18 7.57 -3.26
C GLU A 159 -1.32 6.82 -2.25
N PHE A 160 -1.46 7.16 -0.96
CA PHE A 160 -0.73 6.48 0.12
C PHE A 160 -0.86 4.94 0.06
N TRP A 161 -2.09 4.44 -0.06
CA TRP A 161 -2.38 3.00 -0.07
C TRP A 161 -1.93 2.35 -1.37
N ARG A 162 -2.22 3.00 -2.50
CA ARG A 162 -1.80 2.55 -3.83
C ARG A 162 -0.29 2.33 -3.88
N ASP A 163 0.47 3.32 -3.42
CA ASP A 163 1.93 3.30 -3.49
C ASP A 163 2.52 2.34 -2.46
N SER A 164 1.95 2.28 -1.26
CA SER A 164 2.38 1.33 -0.21
C SER A 164 2.19 -0.11 -0.65
N ILE A 165 1.00 -0.49 -1.14
CA ILE A 165 0.73 -1.86 -1.62
C ILE A 165 1.66 -2.21 -2.78
N ARG A 166 1.84 -1.29 -3.74
CA ARG A 166 2.75 -1.50 -4.88
C ARG A 166 4.20 -1.69 -4.43
N LYS A 167 4.67 -0.88 -3.47
CA LYS A 167 6.02 -0.99 -2.90
C LYS A 167 6.22 -2.29 -2.12
N LEU A 168 5.21 -2.75 -1.37
CA LEU A 168 5.22 -4.01 -0.64
C LEU A 168 5.38 -5.20 -1.60
N ILE A 169 4.52 -5.32 -2.61
CA ILE A 169 4.57 -6.42 -3.58
C ILE A 169 5.94 -6.51 -4.26
N LYS A 170 6.47 -5.36 -4.72
CA LYS A 170 7.81 -5.29 -5.32
C LYS A 170 8.92 -5.56 -4.32
N GLY A 171 8.73 -5.13 -3.07
CA GLY A 171 9.68 -5.27 -1.99
C GLY A 171 9.86 -6.72 -1.56
N ILE A 172 8.77 -7.48 -1.51
CA ILE A 172 8.81 -8.92 -1.25
C ILE A 172 9.62 -9.66 -2.32
N GLY A 173 9.47 -9.28 -3.60
CA GLY A 173 10.34 -9.81 -4.66
C GLY A 173 11.83 -9.56 -4.42
N ARG A 174 12.19 -8.44 -3.76
CA ARG A 174 13.57 -8.14 -3.38
C ARG A 174 14.03 -8.95 -2.17
N ILE A 175 13.15 -9.20 -1.20
CA ILE A 175 13.41 -10.16 -0.10
C ILE A 175 13.74 -11.54 -0.69
N HIS A 176 12.93 -12.02 -1.64
CA HIS A 176 13.16 -13.29 -2.33
C HIS A 176 14.48 -13.33 -3.09
N SER A 177 14.88 -12.23 -3.73
CA SER A 177 16.16 -12.16 -4.45
C SER A 177 17.40 -12.27 -3.54
N LYS A 178 17.22 -12.02 -2.23
CA LYS A 178 18.26 -12.19 -1.20
C LYS A 178 18.28 -13.60 -0.60
N GLY A 179 17.53 -14.54 -1.17
CA GLY A 179 17.42 -15.91 -0.64
C GLY A 179 16.54 -16.02 0.60
N LEU A 180 15.68 -15.04 0.88
CA LEU A 180 14.82 -15.02 2.06
C LEU A 180 13.33 -15.11 1.68
N TYR A 181 12.49 -15.52 2.61
CA TYR A 181 11.03 -15.36 2.51
C TYR A 181 10.50 -14.87 3.87
N HIS A 182 9.37 -14.18 3.85
CA HIS A 182 8.81 -13.58 5.05
C HIS A 182 8.12 -14.60 5.94
N GLY A 183 7.24 -15.45 5.40
CA GLY A 183 6.55 -16.51 6.17
C GLY A 183 5.38 -16.05 7.07
N GLY A 184 5.19 -14.73 7.21
CA GLY A 184 4.21 -14.13 8.15
C GLY A 184 3.34 -13.05 7.53
N LEU A 185 3.30 -12.92 6.19
CA LEU A 185 2.59 -11.83 5.50
C LEU A 185 1.06 -11.90 5.63
N GLY A 186 0.52 -13.00 6.14
CA GLY A 186 -0.91 -13.14 6.44
C GLY A 186 -1.37 -12.32 7.65
N LEU A 187 -0.45 -11.80 8.47
CA LEU A 187 -0.75 -11.16 9.75
C LEU A 187 -0.60 -9.63 9.67
N GLU A 188 -1.66 -8.88 10.01
CA GLU A 188 -1.65 -7.41 10.04
C GLU A 188 -0.58 -6.82 10.98
N SER A 189 -0.19 -7.55 12.03
CA SER A 189 0.86 -7.12 12.99
C SER A 189 2.25 -7.04 12.36
N ASN A 190 2.50 -7.68 11.23
CA ASN A 190 3.79 -7.64 10.53
C ASN A 190 3.95 -6.43 9.61
N TYR A 191 2.98 -5.52 9.61
CA TYR A 191 3.00 -4.31 8.80
C TYR A 191 2.99 -3.08 9.69
N VAL A 192 3.91 -2.14 9.44
CA VAL A 192 4.13 -0.97 10.30
C VAL A 192 4.18 0.33 9.49
N PHE A 193 3.62 1.38 10.06
CA PHE A 193 3.57 2.71 9.45
C PHE A 193 4.82 3.53 9.80
N ILE A 194 5.60 3.85 8.76
CA ILE A 194 6.67 4.85 8.84
C ILE A 194 6.42 5.93 7.81
N ASP A 195 6.25 7.16 8.29
CA ASP A 195 6.02 8.35 7.48
C ASP A 195 4.90 8.13 6.44
N LYS A 196 5.31 8.06 5.16
CA LYS A 196 4.44 7.97 3.98
C LYS A 196 4.40 6.56 3.38
N CYS A 197 4.75 5.52 4.14
CA CYS A 197 4.71 4.14 3.63
C CYS A 197 4.42 3.09 4.70
N LEU A 198 3.90 1.96 4.23
CA LEU A 198 3.84 0.72 5.01
C LEU A 198 5.11 -0.10 4.78
N LYS A 199 5.72 -0.58 5.86
CA LYS A 199 6.89 -1.47 5.84
C LYS A 199 6.55 -2.80 6.49
N VAL A 200 7.36 -3.82 6.20
CA VAL A 200 7.28 -5.14 6.85
C VAL A 200 8.32 -5.29 7.95
N ILE A 201 7.98 -6.06 8.97
CA ILE A 201 8.85 -6.52 10.05
C ILE A 201 8.78 -8.05 10.12
N ASN A 202 9.68 -8.66 10.90
CA ASN A 202 9.63 -10.08 11.23
C ASN A 202 9.77 -11.03 10.03
N ILE A 203 10.90 -10.95 9.31
CA ILE A 203 11.20 -11.93 8.25
C ILE A 203 11.63 -13.25 8.90
N GLU A 204 10.84 -14.30 8.73
CA GLU A 204 10.96 -15.54 9.49
C GLU A 204 11.85 -16.59 8.82
N GLY A 205 12.03 -16.51 7.50
CA GLY A 205 12.45 -17.64 6.69
C GLY A 205 13.66 -17.41 5.80
N ASP A 206 14.40 -18.49 5.57
CA ASP A 206 15.50 -18.57 4.60
C ASP A 206 15.13 -19.60 3.52
N LEU A 207 15.24 -19.22 2.25
CA LEU A 207 14.93 -20.10 1.12
C LEU A 207 15.96 -21.23 0.97
N TYR A 208 17.16 -21.08 1.51
CA TYR A 208 18.19 -22.13 1.54
C TYR A 208 17.83 -23.29 2.49
N GLU A 209 16.79 -23.15 3.33
CA GLU A 209 16.21 -24.26 4.09
C GLU A 209 15.50 -25.29 3.18
N TYR A 210 15.24 -24.95 1.92
CA TYR A 210 14.61 -25.82 0.94
C TYR A 210 15.62 -26.31 -0.09
N GLU A 211 15.84 -27.63 -0.13
CA GLU A 211 16.77 -28.28 -1.06
C GLU A 211 16.36 -28.08 -2.53
N PHE A 212 15.06 -28.23 -2.82
CA PHE A 212 14.53 -28.20 -4.19
C PHE A 212 13.97 -26.82 -4.58
N GLU A 213 14.13 -26.45 -5.86
CA GLU A 213 13.63 -25.17 -6.40
C GLU A 213 12.11 -25.05 -6.27
N ASP A 214 11.38 -26.15 -6.45
CA ASP A 214 9.93 -26.17 -6.28
C ASP A 214 9.48 -25.73 -4.88
N GLY A 215 10.24 -26.11 -3.84
CA GLY A 215 9.98 -25.67 -2.47
C GLY A 215 10.24 -24.17 -2.29
N ARG A 216 11.32 -23.65 -2.88
CA ARG A 216 11.66 -22.23 -2.86
C ARG A 216 10.61 -21.39 -3.60
N GLU A 217 10.19 -21.82 -4.79
CA GLU A 217 9.12 -21.17 -5.54
C GLU A 217 7.78 -21.19 -4.80
N TRP A 218 7.47 -22.30 -4.12
CA TRP A 218 6.26 -22.40 -3.32
C TRP A 218 6.24 -21.35 -2.21
N GLN A 219 7.33 -21.18 -1.47
CA GLN A 219 7.43 -20.14 -0.43
C GLN A 219 7.27 -18.73 -1.00
N LYS A 220 7.94 -18.44 -2.12
CA LYS A 220 7.80 -17.13 -2.80
C LYS A 220 6.35 -16.86 -3.21
N LYS A 221 5.65 -17.87 -3.71
CA LYS A 221 4.22 -17.78 -4.10
C LYS A 221 3.31 -17.67 -2.87
N ALA A 222 3.63 -18.36 -1.78
CA ALA A 222 2.90 -18.28 -0.52
C ALA A 222 2.95 -16.86 0.05
N ASP A 223 4.13 -16.24 0.13
CA ASP A 223 4.31 -14.86 0.63
C ASP A 223 3.41 -13.84 -0.08
N ILE A 224 3.41 -13.83 -1.42
CA ILE A 224 2.54 -12.91 -2.19
C ILE A 224 1.07 -13.29 -2.03
N THR A 225 0.76 -14.58 -1.94
CA THR A 225 -0.61 -15.07 -1.73
C THR A 225 -1.16 -14.61 -0.40
N ASP A 226 -0.35 -14.65 0.65
CA ASP A 226 -0.68 -14.27 2.01
C ASP A 226 -0.81 -12.75 2.16
N LEU A 227 0.12 -11.96 1.59
CA LEU A 227 -0.04 -10.50 1.51
C LEU A 227 -1.39 -10.13 0.89
N LEU A 228 -1.70 -10.72 -0.27
CA LEU A 228 -2.92 -10.38 -0.99
C LEU A 228 -4.17 -10.91 -0.27
N GLY A 229 -4.07 -12.03 0.44
CA GLY A 229 -5.16 -12.56 1.27
C GLY A 229 -5.43 -11.68 2.49
N MET A 230 -4.37 -11.23 3.17
CA MET A 230 -4.45 -10.26 4.26
C MET A 230 -5.10 -8.96 3.78
N LEU A 231 -4.62 -8.39 2.66
CA LEU A 231 -5.22 -7.17 2.11
C LEU A 231 -6.70 -7.36 1.75
N ASP A 232 -7.08 -8.52 1.21
CA ASP A 232 -8.47 -8.83 0.89
C ASP A 232 -9.37 -8.78 2.13
N ASN A 233 -8.97 -9.48 3.18
CA ASN A 233 -9.67 -9.49 4.47
C ASN A 233 -9.70 -8.11 5.12
N TRP A 234 -8.58 -7.39 5.05
CA TRP A 234 -8.46 -6.05 5.60
C TRP A 234 -9.40 -5.05 4.90
N PHE A 235 -9.48 -5.08 3.57
CA PHE A 235 -10.43 -4.25 2.81
C PHE A 235 -11.88 -4.63 3.09
N GLU A 236 -12.19 -5.90 3.26
CA GLU A 236 -13.52 -6.35 3.70
C GLU A 236 -13.90 -5.76 5.06
N SER A 237 -12.92 -5.64 5.95
CA SER A 237 -13.13 -5.22 7.32
C SER A 237 -13.14 -3.70 7.53
N ILE A 238 -12.32 -2.94 6.80
CA ILE A 238 -12.15 -1.48 7.00
C ILE A 238 -13.17 -0.65 6.21
N LEU A 239 -13.73 -1.19 5.13
CA LEU A 239 -14.66 -0.47 4.27
C LEU A 239 -16.11 -0.63 4.76
N ALA A 240 -16.84 0.49 4.86
CA ALA A 240 -18.28 0.46 5.07
C ALA A 240 -18.96 -0.31 3.92
N GLY A 241 -19.69 -1.38 4.24
CA GLY A 241 -20.31 -2.29 3.27
C GLY A 241 -19.36 -3.31 2.63
N GLY A 242 -18.14 -3.48 3.18
CA GLY A 242 -17.15 -4.44 2.71
C GLY A 242 -16.54 -4.08 1.35
N LYS A 243 -15.67 -4.96 0.83
CA LYS A 243 -15.01 -4.74 -0.47
C LYS A 243 -16.00 -4.75 -1.63
N ARG A 244 -17.12 -5.48 -1.48
CA ARG A 244 -18.21 -5.59 -2.47
C ARG A 244 -18.93 -4.25 -2.71
N SER A 245 -18.86 -3.31 -1.77
CA SER A 245 -19.32 -1.93 -1.99
C SER A 245 -18.47 -1.16 -3.03
N TRP A 246 -17.32 -1.72 -3.43
CA TRP A 246 -16.33 -1.08 -4.27
C TRP A 246 -15.88 -1.99 -5.42
N LEU A 247 -16.54 -1.84 -6.58
CA LEU A 247 -16.32 -2.69 -7.76
C LEU A 247 -14.85 -2.77 -8.20
N GLU A 248 -14.11 -1.66 -8.18
CA GLU A 248 -12.69 -1.65 -8.53
C GLU A 248 -11.85 -2.54 -7.60
N CYS A 249 -12.13 -2.50 -6.29
CA CYS A 249 -11.48 -3.32 -5.28
C CYS A 249 -11.90 -4.79 -5.39
N GLN A 250 -13.20 -5.04 -5.57
CA GLN A 250 -13.73 -6.38 -5.78
C GLN A 250 -13.10 -7.04 -7.01
N HIS A 251 -13.08 -6.35 -8.16
CA HIS A 251 -12.49 -6.87 -9.40
C HIS A 251 -10.98 -7.12 -9.25
N PHE A 252 -10.26 -6.31 -8.47
CA PHE A 252 -8.85 -6.57 -8.17
C PHE A 252 -8.65 -7.90 -7.44
N PHE A 253 -9.42 -8.17 -6.39
CA PHE A 253 -9.29 -9.44 -5.66
C PHE A 253 -9.86 -10.63 -6.45
N ASP A 254 -10.88 -10.44 -7.28
CA ASP A 254 -11.36 -11.45 -8.22
C ASP A 254 -10.27 -11.80 -9.25
N PHE A 255 -9.54 -10.80 -9.76
CA PHE A 255 -8.38 -10.99 -10.62
C PHE A 255 -7.31 -11.82 -9.91
N VAL A 256 -6.92 -11.45 -8.68
CA VAL A 256 -5.92 -12.18 -7.89
C VAL A 256 -6.33 -13.64 -7.71
N ASN A 257 -7.58 -13.89 -7.31
CA ASN A 257 -8.09 -15.23 -7.09
C ASN A 257 -8.12 -16.08 -8.37
N ARG A 258 -8.48 -15.49 -9.51
CA ARG A 258 -8.44 -16.18 -10.81
C ARG A 258 -7.02 -16.46 -11.27
N ALA A 259 -6.10 -15.51 -11.08
CA ALA A 259 -4.68 -15.67 -11.40
C ALA A 259 -4.05 -16.83 -10.60
N LYS A 260 -4.36 -16.92 -9.30
CA LYS A 260 -3.98 -18.04 -8.42
C LYS A 260 -4.49 -19.39 -8.95
N ARG A 261 -5.79 -19.48 -9.29
CA ARG A 261 -6.40 -20.71 -9.85
C ARG A 261 -5.78 -21.14 -11.18
N LYS A 262 -5.34 -20.18 -12.00
CA LYS A 262 -4.65 -20.46 -13.27
C LYS A 262 -3.19 -20.88 -13.09
N LYS A 263 -2.67 -20.95 -11.85
CA LYS A 263 -1.29 -21.32 -11.55
C LYS A 263 -0.28 -20.53 -12.39
N LEU A 264 -0.50 -19.22 -12.51
CA LEU A 264 0.46 -18.37 -13.21
C LEU A 264 1.84 -18.51 -12.57
N ASP A 265 2.87 -18.51 -13.42
CA ASP A 265 4.25 -18.34 -13.00
C ASP A 265 4.41 -17.14 -12.05
N TYR A 266 5.34 -17.23 -11.10
CA TYR A 266 5.54 -16.24 -10.05
C TYR A 266 5.78 -14.84 -10.61
N ASP A 267 6.73 -14.69 -11.53
CA ASP A 267 7.10 -13.40 -12.09
C ASP A 267 5.95 -12.82 -12.94
N LYS A 268 5.29 -13.68 -13.71
CA LYS A 268 4.11 -13.30 -14.49
C LYS A 268 2.96 -12.85 -13.57
N PHE A 269 2.73 -13.55 -12.48
CA PHE A 269 1.71 -13.22 -11.49
C PHE A 269 1.99 -11.87 -10.83
N VAL A 270 3.19 -11.68 -10.28
CA VAL A 270 3.60 -10.42 -9.63
C VAL A 270 3.51 -9.25 -10.61
N LYS A 271 4.04 -9.41 -11.83
CA LYS A 271 3.97 -8.38 -12.87
C LYS A 271 2.54 -7.96 -13.18
N LYS A 272 1.61 -8.91 -13.31
CA LYS A 272 0.21 -8.60 -13.62
C LYS A 272 -0.56 -8.03 -12.43
N VAL A 273 -0.28 -8.45 -11.19
CA VAL A 273 -0.89 -7.84 -9.99
C VAL A 273 -0.43 -6.39 -9.85
N VAL A 274 0.87 -6.12 -9.97
CA VAL A 274 1.43 -4.75 -9.94
C VAL A 274 0.94 -3.91 -11.13
N GLY A 275 0.69 -4.52 -12.28
CA GLY A 275 0.13 -3.87 -13.46
C GLY A 275 -1.38 -3.59 -13.39
N HIS A 276 -2.07 -4.09 -12.37
CA HIS A 276 -3.53 -4.01 -12.30
C HIS A 276 -4.01 -2.54 -12.15
N PRO A 277 -5.07 -2.12 -12.88
CA PRO A 277 -5.58 -0.75 -12.88
C PRO A 277 -5.87 -0.16 -11.49
N PHE A 278 -6.24 -1.00 -10.52
CA PHE A 278 -6.48 -0.64 -9.12
C PHE A 278 -5.24 -0.05 -8.42
N LEU A 279 -4.03 -0.47 -8.82
CA LEU A 279 -2.75 -0.04 -8.24
C LEU A 279 -2.00 0.98 -9.11
N LEU A 280 -2.64 1.50 -10.18
CA LEU A 280 -2.03 2.45 -11.10
C LEU A 280 -2.44 3.90 -10.81
N GLU A 281 -1.49 4.80 -11.07
CA GLU A 281 -1.74 6.24 -11.16
C GLU A 281 -2.61 6.56 -12.37
N ALA A 282 -3.23 7.75 -12.38
CA ALA A 282 -4.23 8.13 -13.36
C ALA A 282 -3.74 7.97 -14.80
N ASP A 283 -2.53 8.47 -15.11
CA ASP A 283 -1.96 8.40 -16.46
C ASP A 283 -1.76 6.96 -16.94
N LYS A 284 -1.11 6.13 -16.10
CA LYS A 284 -0.84 4.72 -16.44
C LYS A 284 -2.12 3.91 -16.57
N ARG A 285 -3.12 4.21 -15.73
CA ARG A 285 -4.44 3.60 -15.78
C ARG A 285 -5.15 3.97 -17.09
N MET A 286 -5.21 5.25 -17.43
CA MET A 286 -5.85 5.71 -18.67
C MET A 286 -5.12 5.21 -19.92
N ARG A 287 -3.80 5.06 -19.86
CA ARG A 287 -3.00 4.45 -20.94
C ARG A 287 -3.38 3.00 -21.24
N LEU A 288 -3.92 2.25 -20.27
CA LEU A 288 -4.42 0.89 -20.55
C LEU A 288 -5.61 0.90 -21.51
N LEU A 289 -6.46 1.93 -21.47
CA LEU A 289 -7.57 2.07 -22.43
C LEU A 289 -7.03 2.25 -23.85
N ASP A 290 -5.98 3.04 -24.00
CA ASP A 290 -5.28 3.21 -25.29
C ASP A 290 -4.63 1.91 -25.78
N HIS A 291 -3.96 1.21 -24.87
CA HIS A 291 -3.37 -0.10 -25.17
C HIS A 291 -4.43 -1.10 -25.65
N TYR A 292 -5.55 -1.23 -24.93
CA TYR A 292 -6.62 -2.18 -25.28
C TYR A 292 -7.36 -1.80 -26.56
N GLU A 293 -7.57 -0.52 -26.83
CA GLU A 293 -8.16 -0.07 -28.09
C GLU A 293 -7.22 -0.26 -29.29
N THR A 294 -5.91 -0.08 -29.09
CA THR A 294 -4.89 -0.39 -30.09
C THR A 294 -4.86 -1.89 -30.39
N MET A 295 -4.93 -2.74 -29.35
CA MET A 295 -5.07 -4.18 -29.55
C MET A 295 -6.36 -4.55 -30.27
N ARG A 296 -7.49 -3.90 -29.94
CA ARG A 296 -8.79 -4.08 -30.62
C ARG A 296 -8.70 -3.81 -32.12
N SER A 297 -7.94 -2.77 -32.49
CA SER A 297 -7.75 -2.34 -33.87
C SER A 297 -6.68 -3.13 -34.64
N GLY A 298 -5.87 -3.93 -33.92
CA GLY A 298 -4.76 -4.69 -34.47
C GLY A 298 -5.04 -6.20 -34.64
N ARG A 299 -3.97 -6.99 -34.76
CA ARG A 299 -4.03 -8.45 -34.97
C ARG A 299 -4.73 -9.21 -33.84
N ASN A 300 -4.71 -8.68 -32.62
CA ASN A 300 -5.37 -9.27 -31.45
C ASN A 300 -6.82 -8.78 -31.27
N GLY A 301 -7.39 -8.13 -32.29
CA GLY A 301 -8.68 -7.46 -32.19
C GLY A 301 -9.81 -8.37 -31.72
N GLN A 302 -9.79 -9.62 -32.17
CA GLN A 302 -10.81 -10.60 -31.84
C GLN A 302 -10.83 -10.96 -30.34
N GLN A 303 -9.67 -11.00 -29.67
CA GLN A 303 -9.60 -11.26 -28.23
C GLN A 303 -10.27 -10.14 -27.43
N VAL A 304 -10.04 -8.88 -27.81
CA VAL A 304 -10.67 -7.73 -27.16
C VAL A 304 -12.17 -7.71 -27.38
N LYS A 305 -12.62 -7.96 -28.62
CA LYS A 305 -14.06 -8.06 -28.94
C LYS A 305 -14.74 -9.18 -28.15
N PHE A 306 -14.13 -10.36 -28.08
CA PHE A 306 -14.66 -11.46 -27.28
C PHE A 306 -14.71 -11.15 -25.78
N ALA A 307 -13.74 -10.42 -25.24
CA ALA A 307 -13.78 -9.99 -23.85
C ALA A 307 -14.96 -9.03 -23.59
N LEU A 308 -15.14 -8.02 -24.45
CA LEU A 308 -16.18 -7.01 -24.33
C LEU A 308 -17.60 -7.55 -24.60
N ALA A 309 -17.72 -8.66 -25.35
CA ALA A 309 -18.99 -9.34 -25.60
C ALA A 309 -19.47 -10.23 -24.43
N ARG A 310 -18.68 -10.36 -23.35
CA ARG A 310 -19.06 -11.19 -22.20
C ARG A 310 -20.22 -10.56 -21.41
N PRO A 311 -21.11 -11.36 -20.79
CA PRO A 311 -22.24 -10.86 -19.99
C PRO A 311 -21.84 -9.89 -18.87
N ALA A 312 -20.61 -10.01 -18.35
CA ALA A 312 -20.08 -9.10 -17.34
C ALA A 312 -20.05 -7.63 -17.80
N PHE A 313 -20.08 -7.37 -19.12
CA PHE A 313 -20.10 -6.03 -19.71
C PHE A 313 -21.49 -5.51 -20.05
N ASP A 314 -22.56 -6.29 -19.81
CA ASP A 314 -23.93 -5.89 -20.18
C ASP A 314 -24.37 -4.60 -19.50
N ASN A 315 -23.88 -4.34 -18.28
CA ASN A 315 -24.15 -3.11 -17.52
C ASN A 315 -23.58 -1.83 -18.18
N PHE A 316 -22.70 -1.97 -19.18
CA PHE A 316 -22.13 -0.86 -19.95
C PHE A 316 -22.79 -0.69 -21.31
N LYS A 317 -23.77 -1.51 -21.66
CA LYS A 317 -24.60 -1.28 -22.86
C LYS A 317 -25.41 0.00 -22.65
N SER A 318 -25.67 0.73 -23.74
CA SER A 318 -26.39 2.02 -23.67
C SER A 318 -25.67 3.08 -22.82
N TRP A 319 -24.34 2.96 -22.71
CA TRP A 319 -23.47 3.95 -22.05
C TRP A 319 -23.61 5.34 -22.66
N ASN A 320 -23.99 5.43 -23.93
CA ASN A 320 -24.24 6.65 -24.68
C ASN A 320 -25.68 7.19 -24.49
N SER A 321 -26.42 6.70 -23.49
CA SER A 321 -27.71 7.28 -23.12
C SER A 321 -27.59 8.78 -22.85
N THR A 322 -28.62 9.55 -23.24
CA THR A 322 -28.62 11.01 -23.15
C THR A 322 -28.28 11.52 -21.75
N SER A 323 -28.70 10.83 -20.69
CA SER A 323 -28.36 11.20 -19.31
C SER A 323 -26.87 11.00 -19.00
N THR A 324 -26.29 9.85 -19.37
CA THR A 324 -24.89 9.51 -19.12
C THR A 324 -23.95 10.42 -19.92
N LEU A 325 -24.27 10.65 -21.21
CA LEU A 325 -23.52 11.60 -22.03
C LEU A 325 -23.66 13.03 -21.52
N ASN A 326 -24.86 13.50 -21.17
CA ASN A 326 -25.01 14.85 -20.63
C ASN A 326 -24.25 15.03 -19.31
N ASN A 327 -24.21 14.00 -18.47
CA ASN A 327 -23.45 14.02 -17.22
C ASN A 327 -21.94 14.03 -17.48
N MET A 328 -21.45 13.20 -18.41
CA MET A 328 -20.06 13.19 -18.82
C MET A 328 -19.65 14.49 -19.50
N ASP A 329 -20.43 15.00 -20.44
CA ASP A 329 -20.19 16.28 -21.10
C ASP A 329 -20.19 17.41 -20.09
N LYS A 330 -21.13 17.43 -19.14
CA LYS A 330 -21.15 18.43 -18.07
C LYS A 330 -19.94 18.31 -17.14
N PHE A 331 -19.55 17.09 -16.77
CA PHE A 331 -18.39 16.82 -15.95
C PHE A 331 -17.11 17.27 -16.66
N MET A 332 -16.90 16.80 -17.89
CA MET A 332 -15.78 17.16 -18.73
C MET A 332 -15.76 18.68 -18.98
N LEU A 333 -16.89 19.32 -19.30
CA LEU A 333 -16.98 20.78 -19.40
C LEU A 333 -16.56 21.47 -18.10
N GLY A 334 -16.95 20.95 -16.93
CA GLY A 334 -16.50 21.47 -15.64
C GLY A 334 -14.99 21.34 -15.44
N VAL A 335 -14.45 20.17 -15.76
CA VAL A 335 -13.01 19.85 -15.75
C VAL A 335 -12.23 20.76 -16.71
N TYR A 336 -12.77 21.04 -17.91
CA TYR A 336 -12.16 21.95 -18.89
C TYR A 336 -12.29 23.45 -18.51
N ASN A 337 -13.30 23.83 -17.73
CA ASN A 337 -13.57 25.25 -17.42
C ASN A 337 -12.92 25.76 -16.12
N HIS A 338 -12.38 24.88 -15.27
CA HIS A 338 -11.94 25.19 -13.90
C HIS A 338 -10.76 26.18 -13.76
N ARG A 339 -10.16 26.66 -14.87
CA ARG A 339 -9.12 27.71 -14.88
C ARG A 339 -9.46 29.00 -15.64
N ASN A 340 -10.66 29.14 -16.21
CA ASN A 340 -11.08 30.36 -16.92
C ASN A 340 -11.77 31.40 -16.01
N SER A 341 -11.72 31.22 -14.68
CA SER A 341 -12.40 32.07 -13.68
C SER A 341 -11.51 33.15 -13.04
N SER A 342 -10.34 33.48 -13.59
CA SER A 342 -9.68 34.75 -13.23
C SER A 342 -10.52 35.95 -13.75
N PRO A 343 -10.70 37.03 -12.98
CA PRO A 343 -11.63 38.12 -13.31
C PRO A 343 -11.34 38.85 -14.63
N SER A 344 -10.13 38.71 -15.18
CA SER A 344 -9.63 39.49 -16.32
C SER A 344 -9.98 38.97 -17.72
N ARG A 345 -10.76 37.89 -17.87
CA ARG A 345 -11.08 37.32 -19.21
C ARG A 345 -12.57 37.03 -19.45
N LYS A 346 -13.46 37.92 -19.03
CA LYS A 346 -14.91 37.79 -19.27
C LYS A 346 -15.33 37.84 -20.76
N GLN A 347 -14.51 38.39 -21.67
CA GLN A 347 -14.84 38.47 -23.10
C GLN A 347 -14.48 37.24 -23.95
N LYS A 348 -13.68 36.28 -23.45
CA LYS A 348 -13.37 35.00 -24.16
C LYS A 348 -14.36 33.86 -23.87
N LYS A 349 -15.47 34.14 -23.17
CA LYS A 349 -16.44 33.12 -22.75
C LYS A 349 -17.28 32.53 -23.90
N SER A 350 -17.69 33.29 -24.91
CA SER A 350 -18.62 32.78 -25.94
C SER A 350 -17.94 31.98 -27.06
N VAL A 351 -16.69 32.32 -27.41
CA VAL A 351 -15.95 31.69 -28.51
C VAL A 351 -15.34 30.33 -28.10
N VAL A 352 -14.85 30.23 -26.86
CA VAL A 352 -14.28 28.97 -26.33
C VAL A 352 -15.38 27.94 -26.05
N ILE A 353 -16.55 28.34 -25.55
CA ILE A 353 -17.68 27.43 -25.31
C ILE A 353 -18.25 26.86 -26.61
N LYS A 354 -18.33 27.66 -27.70
CA LYS A 354 -18.72 27.15 -29.03
C LYS A 354 -17.67 26.17 -29.59
N ASN A 355 -16.38 26.47 -29.44
CA ASN A 355 -15.32 25.58 -29.90
C ASN A 355 -15.23 24.26 -29.11
N ILE A 356 -15.41 24.28 -27.79
CA ILE A 356 -15.44 23.07 -26.96
C ILE A 356 -16.69 22.22 -27.26
N LYS A 357 -17.89 22.84 -27.37
CA LYS A 357 -19.10 22.10 -27.79
C LYS A 357 -18.97 21.50 -29.21
N SER A 358 -18.21 22.13 -30.10
CA SER A 358 -17.95 21.60 -31.46
C SER A 358 -16.83 20.55 -31.52
N ARG A 359 -15.95 20.49 -30.51
CA ARG A 359 -14.80 19.56 -30.43
C ARG A 359 -15.06 18.35 -29.51
N ILE A 360 -15.89 18.51 -28.48
CA ILE A 360 -16.40 17.42 -27.63
C ILE A 360 -17.58 16.72 -28.32
N LYS A 361 -18.32 17.38 -29.22
CA LYS A 361 -19.11 16.65 -30.22
C LYS A 361 -18.13 15.87 -31.10
N PRO A 362 -18.07 14.55 -30.98
CA PRO A 362 -17.29 13.80 -31.94
C PRO A 362 -18.04 13.92 -33.27
N ARG A 363 -17.33 14.21 -34.36
CA ARG A 363 -17.80 13.86 -35.72
C ARG A 363 -17.91 12.32 -35.90
N VAL A 364 -17.83 11.55 -34.82
CA VAL A 364 -17.88 10.09 -34.75
C VAL A 364 -19.19 9.74 -34.03
N ASN A 365 -20.14 9.18 -34.77
CA ASN A 365 -21.34 8.58 -34.17
C ASN A 365 -20.89 7.35 -33.37
N TYR A 366 -20.87 7.45 -32.05
CA TYR A 366 -20.67 6.29 -31.18
C TYR A 366 -21.96 5.47 -31.10
N THR A 367 -21.86 4.16 -31.32
CA THR A 367 -22.95 3.21 -31.08
C THR A 367 -23.14 2.98 -29.58
N VAL A 368 -24.23 2.29 -29.22
CA VAL A 368 -24.55 1.89 -27.85
C VAL A 368 -23.64 0.75 -27.33
N ASP A 369 -22.75 0.25 -28.19
CA ASP A 369 -21.95 -0.94 -27.92
C ASP A 369 -20.76 -0.65 -27.01
N VAL A 370 -20.34 -1.68 -26.27
CA VAL A 370 -19.24 -1.59 -25.30
C VAL A 370 -17.88 -1.37 -26.01
N GLU A 371 -17.73 -1.82 -27.25
CA GLU A 371 -16.55 -1.51 -28.07
C GLU A 371 -16.39 0.01 -28.29
N ASP A 372 -17.51 0.69 -28.51
CA ASP A 372 -17.52 2.13 -28.72
C ASP A 372 -17.30 2.90 -27.42
N LEU A 373 -17.67 2.32 -26.28
CA LEU A 373 -17.27 2.84 -24.97
C LEU A 373 -15.73 2.81 -24.81
N LEU A 374 -15.07 1.70 -25.11
CA LEU A 374 -13.60 1.61 -25.03
C LEU A 374 -12.94 2.67 -25.92
N ARG A 375 -13.42 2.83 -27.16
CA ARG A 375 -12.95 3.84 -28.10
C ARG A 375 -13.19 5.27 -27.58
N TYR A 376 -14.35 5.53 -26.99
CA TYR A 376 -14.67 6.82 -26.37
C TYR A 376 -13.71 7.15 -25.22
N LEU A 377 -13.50 6.21 -24.30
CA LEU A 377 -12.61 6.40 -23.15
C LEU A 377 -11.16 6.59 -23.57
N ARG A 378 -10.70 5.86 -24.59
CA ARG A 378 -9.40 6.09 -25.24
C ARG A 378 -9.30 7.50 -25.82
N ASN A 379 -10.35 7.98 -26.49
CA ASN A 379 -10.34 9.33 -27.07
C ASN A 379 -10.28 10.42 -26.00
N LEU A 380 -10.87 10.21 -24.82
CA LEU A 380 -10.68 11.14 -23.68
C LEU A 380 -9.20 11.24 -23.26
N TYR A 381 -8.49 10.11 -23.19
CA TYR A 381 -7.06 10.08 -22.88
C TYR A 381 -6.23 10.86 -23.91
N HIS A 382 -6.46 10.61 -25.22
CA HIS A 382 -5.77 11.35 -26.28
C HIS A 382 -6.10 12.82 -26.28
N HIS A 383 -7.38 13.18 -26.11
CA HIS A 383 -7.81 14.57 -26.08
C HIS A 383 -7.14 15.34 -24.92
N TYR A 384 -6.98 14.72 -23.74
CA TYR A 384 -6.19 15.30 -22.65
C TYR A 384 -4.74 15.57 -23.08
N HIS A 385 -4.05 14.60 -23.67
CA HIS A 385 -2.65 14.79 -24.08
C HIS A 385 -2.48 15.78 -25.24
N GLN A 386 -3.46 15.88 -26.14
CA GLN A 386 -3.45 16.80 -27.27
C GLN A 386 -3.74 18.26 -26.86
N HIS A 387 -4.62 18.45 -25.88
CA HIS A 387 -5.08 19.79 -25.49
C HIS A 387 -4.53 20.28 -24.13
N GLY A 388 -3.84 19.41 -23.39
CA GLY A 388 -3.15 19.72 -22.14
C GLY A 388 -4.04 20.31 -21.05
N LEU A 389 -3.42 21.07 -20.13
CA LEU A 389 -3.98 21.67 -18.90
C LEU A 389 -5.25 22.52 -19.04
N ALA A 390 -5.74 22.77 -20.27
CA ALA A 390 -7.09 23.27 -20.47
C ALA A 390 -8.16 22.23 -20.04
N ALA A 391 -7.77 20.98 -19.77
CA ALA A 391 -8.59 19.80 -19.48
C ALA A 391 -8.60 19.33 -18.01
N GLY A 392 -8.25 20.19 -17.05
CA GLY A 392 -7.99 19.76 -15.67
C GLY A 392 -6.74 18.86 -15.58
N SER A 393 -6.59 18.13 -14.48
CA SER A 393 -5.53 17.13 -14.31
C SER A 393 -5.96 15.77 -14.86
N MET A 394 -5.01 14.89 -15.22
CA MET A 394 -5.34 13.50 -15.59
C MET A 394 -6.09 12.77 -14.48
N GLU A 395 -5.87 13.15 -13.22
CA GLU A 395 -6.63 12.63 -12.09
C GLU A 395 -8.11 13.02 -12.17
N ASP A 396 -8.44 14.21 -12.67
CA ASP A 396 -9.82 14.65 -12.90
C ASP A 396 -10.48 13.84 -14.02
N VAL A 397 -9.77 13.59 -15.11
CA VAL A 397 -10.28 12.80 -16.24
C VAL A 397 -10.55 11.35 -15.81
N ASP A 398 -9.57 10.71 -15.18
CA ASP A 398 -9.72 9.34 -14.68
C ASP A 398 -10.79 9.25 -13.57
N ARG A 399 -10.93 10.28 -12.73
CA ARG A 399 -12.03 10.40 -11.76
C ARG A 399 -13.39 10.43 -12.46
N GLY A 400 -13.52 11.16 -13.56
CA GLY A 400 -14.73 11.18 -14.38
C GLY A 400 -15.06 9.79 -14.92
N VAL A 401 -14.08 9.15 -15.55
CA VAL A 401 -14.21 7.79 -16.10
C VAL A 401 -14.65 6.80 -15.01
N THR A 402 -13.96 6.78 -13.88
CA THR A 402 -14.27 5.87 -12.78
C THR A 402 -15.59 6.17 -12.10
N THR A 403 -16.05 7.43 -12.05
CA THR A 403 -17.37 7.78 -11.48
C THR A 403 -18.52 7.24 -12.33
N HIS A 404 -18.42 7.32 -13.65
CA HIS A 404 -19.51 6.97 -14.56
C HIS A 404 -19.43 5.53 -15.10
N PHE A 405 -18.23 4.95 -15.15
CA PHE A 405 -17.97 3.60 -15.67
C PHE A 405 -17.20 2.77 -14.64
N ARG A 406 -17.78 2.66 -13.43
CA ARG A 406 -17.19 1.97 -12.28
C ARG A 406 -16.76 0.55 -12.62
N GLY A 407 -15.53 0.20 -12.27
CA GLY A 407 -14.96 -1.14 -12.45
C GLY A 407 -14.77 -1.62 -13.90
N PHE A 408 -15.07 -0.80 -14.92
CA PHE A 408 -14.96 -1.20 -16.35
C PHE A 408 -13.55 -1.66 -16.71
N LEU A 409 -12.54 -0.85 -16.35
CA LEU A 409 -11.16 -1.12 -16.74
C LEU A 409 -10.56 -2.31 -15.97
N GLU A 410 -10.89 -2.47 -14.68
CA GLU A 410 -10.51 -3.64 -13.88
C GLU A 410 -11.09 -4.92 -14.46
N LEU A 411 -12.37 -4.88 -14.87
CA LEU A 411 -13.05 -6.01 -15.48
C LEU A 411 -12.40 -6.38 -16.82
N LEU A 412 -12.10 -5.38 -17.66
CA LEU A 412 -11.41 -5.57 -18.93
C LEU A 412 -10.00 -6.14 -18.75
N TYR A 413 -9.23 -5.59 -17.82
CA TYR A 413 -7.91 -6.10 -17.45
C TYR A 413 -7.99 -7.56 -17.03
N MET A 414 -8.95 -7.92 -16.18
CA MET A 414 -9.13 -9.31 -15.73
C MET A 414 -9.42 -10.28 -16.89
N HIS A 415 -10.19 -9.85 -17.89
CA HIS A 415 -10.52 -10.68 -19.04
C HIS A 415 -9.43 -10.77 -20.11
N LEU A 416 -8.57 -9.76 -20.25
CA LEU A 416 -7.50 -9.74 -21.24
C LEU A 416 -6.17 -10.25 -20.69
N GLU A 417 -5.89 -10.03 -19.41
CA GLU A 417 -4.58 -10.37 -18.84
C GLU A 417 -4.53 -11.79 -18.29
N LEU A 418 -5.67 -12.47 -18.14
CA LEU A 418 -5.69 -13.86 -17.69
C LEU A 418 -5.96 -14.86 -18.80
N TYR A 419 -6.40 -14.45 -19.99
CA TYR A 419 -6.88 -15.35 -21.04
C TYR A 419 -6.09 -15.23 -22.34
#